data_AF-A0A1H4GGC7-F1
#
_entry.id   AF-A0A1H4GGC7-F1
#
_cell.length_a   1.000
_cell.length_b   1.000
_cell.length_c   1.000
_cell.angle_alpha   90.00
_cell.angle_beta   90.00
_cell.angle_gamma   90.00
#
_symmetry.space_group_name_H-M   'P 1'
#
loop_
_entity.id
_entity.type
_entity.pdbx_description
1 polymer ?
#
loop_
_entity_poly.entity_id
_entity_poly.type
_entity_poly.pdbx_seq_one_letter_code
_entity_poly.pdbx_strand_id
1 'polypeptide(L)'
;MMLGIIPMSVYAKCGGVNYSWGADALASMHDYVVTMMLYVLYICYALATVVGIISALQITIKMNIGEDGVKKAIMMLVGAILFIISASIVFPAFFGYRIW
;
A
#
# COMPACT_ATOMS: atom_id res chain seq x y z
N MET A 1 -34.45 -14.00 65.29
CA MET A 1 -33.55 -12.87 64.97
C MET A 1 -32.11 -13.36 65.13
N MET A 2 -31.50 -13.89 64.05
CA MET A 2 -30.05 -13.90 63.89
C MET A 2 -29.75 -14.09 62.40
N LEU A 3 -29.43 -12.98 61.75
CA LEU A 3 -29.08 -12.84 60.34
C LEU A 3 -27.62 -13.28 60.18
N GLY A 4 -27.38 -14.54 59.80
CA GLY A 4 -26.06 -15.14 59.73
C GLY A 4 -25.57 -15.35 58.30
N ILE A 5 -24.97 -14.31 57.72
CA ILE A 5 -23.93 -14.33 56.67
C ILE A 5 -24.09 -15.36 55.52
N ILE A 6 -24.79 -14.93 54.47
CA ILE A 6 -24.67 -15.51 53.13
C ILE A 6 -23.24 -15.20 52.64
N PRO A 7 -22.44 -16.17 52.16
CA PRO A 7 -21.17 -15.86 51.51
C PRO A 7 -21.51 -15.12 50.21
N MET A 8 -21.42 -13.79 50.22
CA MET A 8 -21.35 -13.04 48.98
C MET A 8 -20.03 -13.45 48.33
N SER A 9 -20.12 -14.29 47.30
CA SER A 9 -19.05 -14.51 46.35
C SER A 9 -18.67 -13.15 45.77
N VAL A 10 -17.72 -12.47 46.40
CA VAL A 10 -17.03 -11.31 45.82
C VAL A 10 -16.24 -11.89 44.67
N TYR A 11 -16.91 -11.99 43.53
CA TYR A 11 -16.23 -12.05 42.25
C TYR A 11 -15.56 -10.70 42.11
N ALA A 12 -14.31 -10.61 42.54
CA ALA A 12 -13.42 -9.59 42.01
C ALA A 12 -13.37 -9.86 40.51
N LYS A 13 -14.22 -9.16 39.75
CA LYS A 13 -14.00 -8.97 38.33
C LYS A 13 -12.71 -8.17 38.27
N CYS A 14 -11.57 -8.86 38.35
CA CYS A 14 -10.32 -8.33 37.84
C CYS A 14 -10.71 -7.88 36.45
N GLY A 15 -10.89 -6.57 36.29
CA GLY A 15 -11.43 -5.97 35.10
C GLY A 15 -10.49 -6.41 34.00
N GLY A 16 -10.89 -7.44 33.24
CA GLY A 16 -10.20 -7.84 32.04
C GLY A 16 -10.14 -6.59 31.22
N VAL A 17 -8.96 -5.98 31.17
CA VAL A 17 -8.74 -4.71 30.49
C VAL A 17 -9.23 -4.98 29.07
N ASN A 18 -10.30 -4.30 28.65
CA ASN A 18 -10.83 -4.47 27.31
C ASN A 18 -9.84 -3.81 26.36
N TYR A 19 -8.80 -4.55 26.01
CA TYR A 19 -7.83 -4.15 25.00
C TYR A 19 -8.47 -4.00 23.62
N SER A 20 -9.76 -4.34 23.46
CA SER A 20 -10.53 -4.05 22.25
C SER A 20 -10.37 -2.60 21.83
N TRP A 21 -10.42 -1.62 22.73
CA TRP A 21 -10.23 -0.21 22.33
C TRP A 21 -8.85 0.10 21.74
N GLY A 22 -7.79 -0.54 22.26
CA GLY A 22 -6.45 -0.41 21.68
C GLY A 22 -6.23 -1.29 20.44
N ALA A 23 -6.87 -2.46 20.40
CA ALA A 23 -6.80 -3.42 19.30
C ALA A 23 -7.61 -2.93 18.09
N ASP A 24 -8.79 -2.35 18.30
CA ASP A 24 -9.61 -1.67 17.29
C ASP A 24 -8.90 -0.41 16.79
N ALA A 25 -8.23 0.34 17.67
CA ALA A 25 -7.38 1.45 17.25
C ALA A 25 -6.20 0.96 16.40
N LEU A 26 -5.56 -0.16 16.75
CA LEU A 26 -4.46 -0.71 15.96
C LEU A 26 -4.93 -1.30 14.61
N ALA A 27 -6.10 -1.95 14.58
CA ALA A 27 -6.73 -2.47 13.37
C ALA A 27 -7.12 -1.35 12.41
N SER A 28 -7.70 -0.26 12.91
CA SER A 28 -8.03 0.92 12.09
C SER A 28 -6.78 1.60 11.51
N MET A 29 -5.65 1.60 12.24
CA MET A 29 -4.38 2.10 11.70
C MET A 29 -3.82 1.20 10.59
N HIS A 30 -3.98 -0.11 10.72
CA HIS A 30 -3.63 -1.06 9.65
C HIS A 30 -4.47 -0.80 8.39
N ASP A 31 -5.79 -0.66 8.50
CA ASP A 31 -6.66 -0.35 7.36
C ASP A 31 -6.38 1.02 6.73
N TYR A 32 -6.02 2.01 7.55
CA TYR A 32 -5.63 3.33 7.06
C TYR A 32 -4.36 3.26 6.21
N VAL A 33 -3.33 2.55 6.69
CA VAL A 33 -2.06 2.37 5.95
C VAL A 33 -2.27 1.64 4.63
N VAL A 34 -3.11 0.60 4.60
CA VAL A 34 -3.45 -0.14 3.37
C VAL A 34 -4.14 0.76 2.34
N THR A 35 -5.08 1.58 2.80
CA THR A 35 -5.79 2.53 1.94
C THR A 35 -4.82 3.56 1.34
N MET A 36 -3.92 4.11 2.17
CA MET A 36 -2.93 5.10 1.74
C MET A 36 -1.88 4.50 0.78
N MET A 37 -1.52 3.23 0.94
CA MET A 37 -0.64 2.51 0.01
C MET A 37 -1.23 2.46 -1.40
N LEU A 38 -2.52 2.12 -1.54
CA LEU A 38 -3.19 2.05 -2.85
C LEU A 38 -3.23 3.42 -3.54
N TYR A 39 -3.42 4.51 -2.78
CA TYR A 39 -3.35 5.86 -3.32
C TYR A 39 -1.96 6.19 -3.89
N VAL A 40 -0.89 5.85 -3.17
CA VAL A 40 0.48 6.08 -3.64
C VAL A 40 0.78 5.26 -4.90
N LEU A 41 0.35 4.00 -4.93
CA LEU A 41 0.51 3.13 -6.10
C LEU A 41 -0.22 3.69 -7.33
N TYR A 42 -1.43 4.23 -7.14
CA TYR A 42 -2.22 4.83 -8.22
C TYR A 42 -1.54 6.07 -8.80
N ILE A 43 -0.97 6.93 -7.97
CA ILE A 43 -0.21 8.11 -8.43
C ILE A 43 1.07 7.68 -9.16
N CYS A 44 1.79 6.69 -8.64
CA CYS A 44 2.96 6.12 -9.33
C CYS A 44 2.60 5.57 -10.71
N TYR A 45 1.50 4.84 -10.81
CA TYR A 45 1.00 4.29 -12.07
C TYR A 45 0.63 5.40 -13.07
N ALA A 46 -0.03 6.46 -12.61
CA ALA A 46 -0.35 7.62 -13.43
C ALA A 46 0.91 8.30 -14.00
N LEU A 47 1.91 8.57 -13.15
CA LEU A 47 3.16 9.17 -13.59
C LEU A 47 3.94 8.28 -14.56
N ALA A 48 4.04 6.98 -14.26
CA ALA A 48 4.73 6.02 -15.12
C ALA A 48 4.05 5.90 -16.49
N THR A 49 2.72 5.93 -16.52
CA THR A 49 1.94 5.89 -17.77
C THR A 49 2.19 7.14 -18.61
N VAL A 50 2.20 8.32 -18.00
CA VAL A 50 2.50 9.58 -18.72
C VAL A 50 3.91 9.54 -19.33
N VAL A 51 4.91 9.12 -18.57
CA VAL A 51 6.29 8.97 -19.08
C VAL A 51 6.36 7.93 -20.19
N GLY A 52 5.64 6.81 -20.05
CA GLY A 52 5.50 5.78 -21.07
C GLY A 52 4.94 6.34 -22.39
N ILE A 53 3.86 7.11 -22.35
CA ILE A 53 3.25 7.73 -23.52
C ILE A 53 4.22 8.69 -24.21
N ILE A 54 4.89 9.55 -23.43
CA ILE A 54 5.87 10.51 -23.96
C ILE A 54 7.05 9.78 -24.62
N SER A 55 7.51 8.68 -24.02
CA SER A 55 8.60 7.87 -24.60
C SER A 55 8.16 7.17 -25.90
N ALA A 56 6.96 6.59 -25.94
CA ALA A 56 6.40 5.97 -27.14
C ALA A 56 6.24 6.98 -28.29
N LEU A 57 5.76 8.18 -27.98
CA LEU A 57 5.61 9.24 -28.98
C LEU A 57 6.97 9.70 -29.52
N GLN A 58 7.97 9.86 -28.64
CA GLN A 58 9.33 10.21 -29.04
C GLN A 58 9.99 9.13 -29.90
N ILE A 59 9.73 7.84 -29.64
CA ILE A 59 10.25 6.74 -30.46
C ILE A 59 9.69 6.84 -31.87
N THR A 60 8.37 6.98 -32.03
CA THR A 60 7.73 7.06 -33.34
C THR A 60 8.26 8.25 -34.14
N ILE A 61 8.38 9.43 -33.53
CA ILE A 61 8.86 10.62 -34.24
C ILE A 61 10.35 10.49 -34.60
N LYS A 62 11.21 10.09 -33.66
CA LYS A 62 12.66 10.01 -33.89
C LYS A 62 13.05 8.86 -34.82
N MET A 63 12.29 7.77 -34.84
CA MET A 63 12.51 6.67 -35.81
C MET A 63 12.19 7.11 -37.24
N ASN A 64 11.15 7.92 -37.45
CA ASN A 64 10.79 8.39 -38.78
C ASN A 64 11.77 9.43 -39.36
N ILE A 65 12.45 10.19 -38.49
CA ILE A 65 13.40 11.23 -38.90
C ILE A 65 14.85 10.70 -38.97
N GLY A 66 15.08 9.44 -38.55
CA GLY A 66 16.41 8.84 -38.50
C GLY A 66 17.32 9.50 -37.45
N GLU A 67 16.74 10.16 -36.44
CA GLU A 67 17.49 10.95 -35.47
C GLU A 67 18.12 10.07 -34.37
N ASP A 68 19.34 10.42 -33.95
CA ASP A 68 20.08 9.81 -32.85
C ASP A 68 19.46 10.16 -31.46
N GLY A 69 18.27 9.64 -31.20
CA GLY A 69 17.59 9.75 -29.91
C GLY A 69 16.62 8.62 -29.61
N VAL A 70 16.39 7.73 -30.58
CA VAL A 70 15.52 6.56 -30.46
C VAL A 70 15.96 5.66 -29.30
N LYS A 71 17.26 5.37 -29.20
CA LYS A 71 17.84 4.53 -28.13
C LYS A 71 17.54 5.06 -26.72
N LYS A 72 17.56 6.39 -26.54
CA LYS A 72 17.23 7.03 -25.25
C LYS A 72 15.75 6.89 -24.92
N ALA A 73 14.88 7.09 -25.91
CA ALA A 73 13.44 6.96 -25.73
C ALA A 73 13.02 5.50 -25.46
N ILE A 74 13.67 4.52 -26.10
CA ILE A 74 13.49 3.08 -25.80
C ILE A 74 13.91 2.77 -24.36
N MET A 75 15.07 3.27 -23.89
CA MET A 75 15.47 3.06 -22.50
C MET A 75 14.51 3.68 -21.50
N MET A 76 13.94 4.86 -21.80
CA MET A 76 12.87 5.44 -20.97
C MET A 76 11.61 4.57 -20.95
N LEU A 77 11.19 4.03 -22.08
CA LEU A 77 10.03 3.14 -22.17
C LEU A 77 10.24 1.88 -21.31
N VAL A 78 11.39 1.22 -21.47
CA VAL A 78 11.74 0.03 -20.68
C VAL A 78 11.79 0.37 -19.18
N GLY A 79 12.38 1.51 -18.82
CA GLY A 79 12.38 2.00 -17.45
C GLY A 79 10.98 2.21 -16.87
N ALA A 80 10.06 2.79 -17.64
CA ALA A 80 8.67 2.99 -17.22
C ALA A 80 7.93 1.67 -16.99
N ILE A 81 8.12 0.67 -17.88
CA ILE A 81 7.51 -0.66 -17.74
C ILE A 81 8.05 -1.38 -16.50
N LEU A 82 9.37 -1.40 -16.32
CA LEU A 82 10.00 -2.01 -15.16
C LEU A 82 9.60 -1.31 -13.85
N PHE A 83 9.41 0.00 -13.89
CA PHE A 83 8.95 0.77 -12.74
C PHE A 83 7.53 0.39 -12.33
N ILE A 84 6.59 0.21 -13.27
CA ILE A 84 5.21 -0.23 -12.96
C ILE A 84 5.21 -1.61 -12.31
N ILE A 85 5.99 -2.55 -12.84
CA ILE A 85 6.09 -3.92 -12.29
C ILE A 85 6.71 -3.87 -10.88
N SER A 86 7.81 -3.12 -10.72
CA SER A 86 8.50 -2.99 -9.44
C SER A 86 7.63 -2.32 -8.40
N ALA A 87 6.96 -1.21 -8.75
CA ALA A 87 6.01 -0.53 -7.87
C ALA A 87 4.90 -1.48 -7.42
N SER A 88 4.36 -2.29 -8.33
CA SER A 88 3.28 -3.23 -8.01
C SER A 88 3.69 -4.34 -7.05
N ILE A 89 4.98 -4.68 -6.94
CA ILE A 89 5.49 -5.73 -6.04
C ILE A 89 6.03 -5.12 -4.74
N VAL A 90 6.82 -4.06 -4.86
CA VAL A 90 7.57 -3.45 -3.77
C VAL A 90 6.65 -2.69 -2.83
N PHE A 91 5.67 -1.93 -3.35
CA PHE A 91 4.74 -1.20 -2.47
C PHE A 91 3.91 -2.15 -1.59
N PRO A 92 3.26 -3.21 -2.12
CA PRO A 92 2.61 -4.21 -1.27
C PRO A 92 3.57 -4.92 -0.31
N ALA A 93 4.76 -5.32 -0.77
CA ALA A 93 5.74 -6.03 0.06
C ALA A 93 6.27 -5.20 1.23
N PHE A 94 6.45 -3.88 1.08
CA PHE A 94 6.88 -2.99 2.16
C PHE A 94 5.90 -2.95 3.34
N PHE A 95 4.60 -3.11 3.07
CA PHE A 95 3.55 -3.15 4.10
C PHE A 95 3.19 -4.57 4.54
N GLY A 96 4.01 -5.57 4.19
CA GLY A 96 3.78 -6.97 4.54
C GLY A 96 2.65 -7.64 3.74
N TYR A 97 2.15 -6.98 2.69
CA TYR A 97 1.09 -7.50 1.83
C TYR A 97 1.68 -8.41 0.76
N ARG A 98 1.55 -9.74 0.96
CA ARG A 98 1.92 -10.74 -0.04
C ARG A 98 0.77 -10.91 -1.02
N ILE A 99 1.03 -10.60 -2.28
CA ILE A 99 0.10 -10.83 -3.39
C ILE A 99 0.12 -12.32 -3.81
N TRP A 100 0.11 -13.26 -2.86
CA TRP A 100 0.05 -14.71 -3.08
C TRP A 100 -0.49 -15.45 -1.86
#